data_AF-A0AAD9V5C5-F1
#
_entry.id   AF-A0AAD9V5C5-F1
#
_cell.length_a   1.000
_cell.length_b   1.000
_cell.length_c   1.000
_cell.angle_alpha   90.00
_cell.angle_beta   90.00
_cell.angle_gamma   90.00
#
_symmetry.space_group_name_H-M   'P 1'
#
loop_
_entity.id
_entity.type
_entity.pdbx_description
1 polymer ?
#
loop_
_entity_poly.entity_id
_entity_poly.type
_entity_poly.pdbx_seq_one_letter_code
_entity_poly.pdbx_strand_id
1 'polypeptide(L)'
;MAAGFSLPPPSALEIHDANVAEKWKKFRLAWDNYSLATELNKKHEKVQVATLLTIIGEEARDVHSTFTDWESKESKQKITPVLDKFAAYCQPRRNIPFERYRFNKGAQEPGESYDQYKTELRKLAENCDFYSITTDEILRDRLIFGIRDGKVRERLLRESQLTLEKTDEICRASESTASQMKEVSDGESVSAFESETKARC
;
A
#
# COMPACT_ATOMS: atom_id res chain seq x y z
N MET A 1 -15.53 -44.30 1.26
CA MET A 1 -15.88 -43.11 2.06
C MET A 1 -14.59 -42.36 2.33
N ALA A 2 -14.23 -41.40 1.49
CA ALA A 2 -13.00 -40.63 1.66
C ALA A 2 -13.14 -39.74 2.92
N ALA A 3 -12.10 -39.70 3.74
CA ALA A 3 -12.06 -38.94 4.98
C ALA A 3 -12.47 -37.47 4.74
N GLY A 4 -13.40 -36.97 5.56
CA GLY A 4 -13.93 -35.61 5.47
C GLY A 4 -12.88 -34.58 5.87
N PHE A 5 -12.04 -34.17 4.93
CA PHE A 5 -11.20 -33.00 5.09
C PHE A 5 -12.09 -31.75 5.11
N SER A 6 -12.22 -31.12 6.27
CA SER A 6 -12.79 -29.77 6.39
C SER A 6 -11.73 -28.78 5.93
N LEU A 7 -12.02 -28.03 4.87
CA LEU A 7 -11.13 -26.99 4.36
C LEU A 7 -11.13 -25.80 5.34
N PRO A 8 -9.96 -25.32 5.78
CA PRO A 8 -9.90 -24.16 6.65
C PRO A 8 -10.40 -22.91 5.90
N PRO A 9 -11.11 -21.99 6.58
CA PRO A 9 -11.47 -20.72 5.98
C PRO A 9 -10.22 -19.85 5.71
N PRO A 10 -10.32 -18.91 4.76
CA PRO A 10 -9.33 -17.85 4.58
C PRO A 10 -8.94 -17.17 5.91
N SER A 11 -7.66 -16.78 6.02
CA SER A 11 -7.22 -15.88 7.10
C SER A 11 -7.97 -14.55 7.02
N ALA A 12 -8.23 -13.94 8.17
CA ALA A 12 -8.93 -12.66 8.25
C ALA A 12 -8.21 -11.57 7.44
N LEU A 13 -8.99 -10.66 6.86
CA LEU A 13 -8.47 -9.52 6.11
C LEU A 13 -7.92 -8.46 7.07
N GLU A 14 -6.64 -8.15 6.95
CA GLU A 14 -5.98 -7.04 7.64
C GLU A 14 -6.36 -5.69 6.98
N ILE A 15 -7.57 -5.21 7.26
CA ILE A 15 -8.18 -4.08 6.50
C ILE A 15 -7.55 -2.71 6.81
N HIS A 16 -6.84 -2.59 7.92
CA HIS A 16 -6.11 -1.38 8.29
C HIS A 16 -4.63 -1.39 7.87
N ASP A 17 -4.15 -2.47 7.24
CA ASP A 17 -2.78 -2.56 6.74
C ASP A 17 -2.44 -1.43 5.74
N ALA A 18 -1.19 -0.96 5.77
CA ALA A 18 -0.72 0.09 4.88
C ALA A 18 -0.80 -0.31 3.39
N ASN A 19 -0.72 -1.61 3.10
CA ASN A 19 -0.90 -2.22 1.79
C ASN A 19 -2.17 -3.08 1.74
N VAL A 20 -3.28 -2.55 2.28
CA VAL A 20 -4.59 -3.21 2.28
C VAL A 20 -5.02 -3.67 0.87
N ALA A 21 -4.60 -2.98 -0.19
CA ALA A 21 -4.89 -3.39 -1.57
C ALA A 21 -4.32 -4.77 -1.90
N GLU A 22 -3.08 -5.04 -1.49
CA GLU A 22 -2.44 -6.36 -1.68
C GLU A 22 -3.04 -7.42 -0.75
N LYS A 23 -3.34 -7.05 0.52
CA LYS A 23 -4.02 -7.95 1.47
C LYS A 23 -5.39 -8.37 0.93
N TRP A 24 -6.13 -7.43 0.35
CA TRP A 24 -7.41 -7.69 -0.30
C TRP A 24 -7.27 -8.65 -1.49
N LYS A 25 -6.29 -8.47 -2.38
CA LYS A 25 -6.05 -9.41 -3.50
C LYS A 25 -5.82 -10.84 -3.00
N LYS A 26 -4.97 -11.01 -1.98
CA LYS A 26 -4.69 -12.32 -1.38
C LYS A 26 -5.94 -12.92 -0.73
N PHE A 27 -6.67 -12.13 0.05
CA PHE A 27 -7.93 -12.56 0.66
C PHE A 27 -8.96 -12.96 -0.40
N ARG A 28 -9.14 -12.14 -1.44
CA ARG A 28 -10.08 -12.39 -2.55
C ARG A 28 -9.79 -13.72 -3.23
N LEU A 29 -8.53 -13.98 -3.56
CA LEU A 29 -8.10 -15.27 -4.15
C LEU A 29 -8.38 -16.44 -3.19
N ALA A 30 -8.06 -16.30 -1.92
CA ALA A 30 -8.32 -17.33 -0.91
C ALA A 30 -9.83 -17.60 -0.76
N TRP A 31 -10.65 -16.55 -0.74
CA TRP A 31 -12.10 -16.64 -0.70
C TRP A 31 -12.66 -17.35 -1.94
N ASP A 32 -12.19 -17.02 -3.15
CA ASP A 32 -12.67 -17.65 -4.38
C ASP A 32 -12.40 -19.15 -4.38
N ASN A 33 -11.18 -19.53 -4.01
CA ASN A 33 -10.80 -20.93 -3.89
C ASN A 33 -11.61 -21.65 -2.81
N TYR A 34 -11.76 -21.03 -1.63
CA TYR A 34 -12.55 -21.59 -0.53
C TYR A 34 -14.03 -21.75 -0.92
N SER A 35 -14.62 -20.73 -1.53
CA SER A 35 -16.02 -20.72 -1.93
C SER A 35 -16.32 -21.79 -2.98
N LEU A 36 -15.40 -21.99 -3.93
CA LEU A 36 -15.49 -23.04 -4.93
C LEU A 36 -15.30 -24.43 -4.31
N ALA A 37 -14.24 -24.62 -3.53
CA ALA A 37 -13.87 -25.93 -3.00
C ALA A 37 -14.85 -26.46 -1.93
N THR A 38 -15.56 -25.56 -1.23
CA THR A 38 -16.63 -25.91 -0.28
C THR A 38 -18.02 -25.93 -0.92
N GLU A 39 -18.11 -25.68 -2.23
CA GLU A 39 -19.37 -25.49 -2.98
C GLU A 39 -20.29 -24.39 -2.40
N LEU A 40 -19.73 -23.48 -1.61
CA LEU A 40 -20.45 -22.32 -1.08
C LEU A 40 -20.99 -21.45 -2.22
N ASN A 41 -20.27 -21.37 -3.33
CA ASN A 41 -20.69 -20.67 -4.55
C ASN A 41 -22.01 -21.21 -5.15
N LYS A 42 -22.42 -22.44 -4.83
CA LYS A 42 -23.71 -23.02 -5.26
C LYS A 42 -24.85 -22.73 -4.28
N LYS A 43 -24.56 -22.18 -3.10
CA LYS A 43 -25.56 -21.83 -2.08
C LYS A 43 -26.23 -20.49 -2.42
N HIS A 44 -27.36 -20.22 -1.78
CA HIS A 44 -28.05 -18.95 -1.91
C HIS A 44 -27.12 -17.77 -1.55
N GLU A 45 -27.14 -16.67 -2.31
CA GLU A 45 -26.18 -15.57 -2.13
C GLU A 45 -26.16 -14.99 -0.70
N LYS A 46 -27.32 -14.86 -0.05
CA LYS A 46 -27.40 -14.49 1.38
C LYS A 46 -26.53 -15.36 2.30
N VAL A 47 -26.46 -16.67 2.04
CA VAL A 47 -25.60 -17.60 2.81
C VAL A 47 -24.14 -17.35 2.49
N GLN A 48 -23.80 -17.07 1.24
CA GLN A 48 -22.44 -16.71 0.84
C GLN A 48 -21.99 -15.42 1.52
N VAL A 49 -22.83 -14.38 1.52
CA VAL A 49 -22.56 -13.10 2.19
C VAL A 49 -22.43 -13.29 3.71
N ALA A 50 -23.34 -14.03 4.34
CA ALA A 50 -23.25 -14.30 5.78
C ALA A 50 -21.96 -15.06 6.14
N THR A 51 -21.55 -16.02 5.30
CA THR A 51 -20.30 -16.76 5.48
C THR A 51 -19.09 -15.83 5.32
N LEU A 52 -19.06 -15.00 4.27
CA LEU A 52 -18.01 -14.00 4.04
C LEU A 52 -17.83 -13.11 5.27
N LEU A 53 -18.92 -12.49 5.74
CA LEU A 53 -18.88 -11.59 6.88
C LEU A 53 -18.43 -12.30 8.17
N THR A 54 -18.71 -13.60 8.30
CA THR A 54 -18.26 -14.37 9.47
C THR A 54 -16.74 -14.57 9.48
N ILE A 55 -16.11 -14.71 8.32
CA ILE A 55 -14.68 -15.09 8.23
C ILE A 55 -13.75 -13.95 7.82
N ILE A 56 -14.27 -12.86 7.25
CA ILE A 56 -13.45 -11.75 6.75
C ILE A 56 -12.73 -10.98 7.87
N GLY A 57 -13.17 -11.16 9.12
CA GLY A 57 -12.60 -10.52 10.30
C GLY A 57 -13.50 -9.42 10.87
N GLU A 58 -13.27 -9.08 12.13
CA GLU A 58 -14.05 -8.07 12.86
C GLU A 58 -13.92 -6.67 12.27
N GLU A 59 -12.69 -6.18 12.11
CA GLU A 59 -12.42 -4.84 11.54
C GLU A 59 -13.03 -4.68 10.14
N ALA A 60 -12.97 -5.72 9.31
CA ALA A 60 -13.56 -5.69 7.98
C ALA A 60 -15.10 -5.70 8.01
N ARG A 61 -15.72 -6.33 9.02
CA ARG A 61 -17.18 -6.22 9.24
C ARG A 61 -17.58 -4.82 9.66
N ASP A 62 -16.78 -4.15 10.48
CA ASP A 62 -17.03 -2.77 10.88
C ASP A 62 -17.02 -1.87 9.65
N VAL A 63 -16.02 -2.01 8.77
CA VAL A 63 -15.99 -1.31 7.48
C VAL A 63 -17.21 -1.64 6.61
N HIS A 64 -17.63 -2.91 6.56
CA HIS A 64 -18.84 -3.27 5.83
C HIS A 64 -20.09 -2.54 6.35
N SER A 65 -20.18 -2.31 7.66
CA SER A 65 -21.31 -1.58 8.27
C SER A 65 -21.37 -0.12 7.82
N THR A 66 -20.24 0.47 7.41
CA THR A 66 -20.17 1.85 6.91
C THR A 66 -20.53 1.98 5.43
N PHE A 67 -20.72 0.88 4.70
CA PHE A 67 -21.12 0.96 3.29
C PHE A 67 -22.59 1.43 3.16
N THR A 68 -22.78 2.63 2.61
CA THR A 68 -24.10 3.25 2.42
C THR A 68 -24.58 3.23 0.97
N ASP A 69 -23.66 3.28 0.01
CA ASP A 69 -23.99 3.58 -1.40
C ASP A 69 -24.31 2.31 -2.19
N TRP A 70 -25.40 1.64 -1.84
CA TRP A 70 -25.85 0.42 -2.51
C TRP A 70 -26.88 0.75 -3.59
N GLU A 71 -26.77 0.10 -4.75
CA GLU A 71 -27.75 0.26 -5.83
C GLU A 71 -29.17 -0.13 -5.42
N SER A 72 -29.30 -1.12 -4.53
CA SER A 72 -30.57 -1.59 -3.98
C SER A 72 -30.38 -2.21 -2.58
N LYS A 73 -31.48 -2.42 -1.83
CA LYS A 73 -31.42 -3.13 -0.54
C LYS A 73 -30.97 -4.58 -0.73
N GLU A 74 -31.32 -5.17 -1.85
CA GLU A 74 -30.98 -6.53 -2.25
C GLU A 74 -29.50 -6.65 -2.60
N SER A 75 -28.83 -5.58 -3.05
CA SER A 75 -27.40 -5.60 -3.38
C SER A 75 -26.54 -5.97 -2.17
N LYS A 76 -26.95 -5.61 -0.94
CA LYS A 76 -26.26 -6.01 0.31
C LYS A 76 -26.29 -7.51 0.58
N GLN A 77 -27.13 -8.24 -0.14
CA GLN A 77 -27.39 -9.67 0.02
C GLN A 77 -26.84 -10.51 -1.13
N LYS A 78 -26.18 -9.86 -2.09
CA LYS A 78 -25.53 -10.49 -3.24
C LYS A 78 -24.02 -10.52 -3.02
N ILE A 79 -23.37 -11.63 -3.38
CA ILE A 79 -21.96 -11.83 -3.04
C ILE A 79 -21.05 -10.87 -3.83
N THR A 80 -21.32 -10.69 -5.12
CA THR A 80 -20.51 -9.85 -6.01
C THR A 80 -20.52 -8.38 -5.58
N PRO A 81 -21.67 -7.71 -5.37
CA PRO A 81 -21.68 -6.31 -4.93
C PRO A 81 -20.98 -6.08 -3.59
N VAL A 82 -21.06 -7.04 -2.65
CA VAL A 82 -20.36 -6.94 -1.36
C VAL A 82 -18.84 -6.99 -1.57
N LEU A 83 -18.35 -7.94 -2.38
CA LEU A 83 -16.93 -8.04 -2.73
C LEU A 83 -16.44 -6.80 -3.47
N ASP A 84 -17.24 -6.25 -4.38
CA ASP A 84 -16.89 -5.03 -5.12
C ASP A 84 -16.78 -3.80 -4.21
N LYS A 85 -17.63 -3.69 -3.18
CA LYS A 85 -17.50 -2.63 -2.16
C LYS A 85 -16.21 -2.74 -1.38
N PHE A 86 -15.83 -3.95 -0.96
CA PHE A 86 -14.53 -4.16 -0.33
C PHE A 86 -13.37 -3.85 -1.27
N ALA A 87 -13.45 -4.25 -2.54
CA ALA A 87 -12.45 -3.92 -3.54
C ALA A 87 -12.30 -2.40 -3.71
N ALA A 88 -13.42 -1.68 -3.84
CA ALA A 88 -13.44 -0.23 -3.95
C ALA A 88 -12.94 0.48 -2.69
N TYR A 89 -13.11 -0.12 -1.50
CA TYR A 89 -12.55 0.40 -0.25
C TYR A 89 -11.01 0.20 -0.19
N CYS A 90 -10.53 -0.95 -0.64
CA CYS A 90 -9.12 -1.32 -0.52
C CYS A 90 -8.24 -0.75 -1.66
N GLN A 91 -8.75 -0.69 -2.89
CA GLN A 91 -7.98 -0.31 -4.08
C GLN A 91 -7.40 1.12 -4.06
N PRO A 92 -8.14 2.18 -3.68
CA PRO A 92 -7.62 3.56 -3.68
C PRO A 92 -6.42 3.75 -2.74
N ARG A 93 -6.24 2.84 -1.78
CA ARG A 93 -5.15 2.85 -0.81
C ARG A 93 -3.88 2.16 -1.35
N ARG A 94 -3.84 1.75 -2.62
CA ARG A 94 -2.63 1.26 -3.27
C ARG A 94 -1.66 2.41 -3.54
N ASN A 95 -0.48 2.35 -2.94
CA ASN A 95 0.58 3.33 -3.15
C ASN A 95 1.50 2.87 -4.29
N ILE A 96 1.17 3.24 -5.53
CA ILE A 96 1.93 2.82 -6.73
C ILE A 96 3.40 3.25 -6.67
N PRO A 97 3.75 4.50 -6.30
CA PRO A 97 5.16 4.89 -6.12
C PRO A 97 5.93 3.97 -5.18
N PHE A 98 5.31 3.54 -4.08
CA PHE A 98 5.92 2.63 -3.13
C PHE A 98 6.11 1.21 -3.68
N GLU A 99 5.12 0.66 -4.39
CA GLU A 99 5.26 -0.67 -5.00
C GLU A 99 6.35 -0.69 -6.09
N ARG A 100 6.41 0.37 -6.91
CA ARG A 100 7.48 0.51 -7.90
C ARG A 100 8.85 0.72 -7.25
N TYR A 101 8.92 1.46 -6.14
CA TYR A 101 10.16 1.55 -5.36
C TYR A 101 10.60 0.17 -4.84
N ARG A 102 9.68 -0.63 -4.28
CA ARG A 102 9.98 -1.99 -3.82
C ARG A 102 10.47 -2.89 -4.95
N PHE A 103 9.82 -2.85 -6.10
CA PHE A 103 10.25 -3.59 -7.29
C PHE A 103 11.68 -3.20 -7.70
N ASN A 104 11.96 -1.91 -7.83
CA ASN A 104 13.29 -1.43 -8.23
C ASN A 104 14.38 -1.65 -7.18
N LYS A 105 14.00 -1.74 -5.90
CA LYS A 105 14.92 -2.08 -4.79
C LYS A 105 15.18 -3.57 -4.69
N GLY A 106 14.29 -4.42 -5.22
CA GLY A 106 14.44 -5.87 -5.20
C GLY A 106 15.78 -6.28 -5.79
N ALA A 107 16.56 -7.01 -5.00
CA ALA A 107 17.83 -7.61 -5.41
C ALA A 107 17.83 -9.07 -4.98
N GLN A 108 18.58 -9.90 -5.70
CA GLN A 108 18.72 -11.31 -5.34
C GLN A 108 19.47 -11.42 -4.02
N GLU A 109 18.88 -12.10 -3.04
CA GLU A 109 19.48 -12.27 -1.71
C GLU A 109 20.60 -13.33 -1.74
N PRO A 110 21.60 -13.27 -0.84
CA PRO A 110 22.63 -14.29 -0.74
C PRO A 110 22.02 -15.68 -0.50
N GLY A 111 22.26 -16.60 -1.44
CA GLY A 111 21.74 -17.98 -1.38
C GLY A 111 20.34 -18.16 -1.97
N GLU A 112 19.67 -17.10 -2.42
CA GLU A 112 18.41 -17.19 -3.16
C GLU A 112 18.67 -17.75 -4.58
N SER A 113 17.86 -18.71 -5.03
CA SER A 113 17.96 -19.20 -6.40
C SER A 113 17.40 -18.19 -7.40
N TYR A 114 17.82 -18.31 -8.67
CA TYR A 114 17.27 -17.46 -9.73
C TYR A 114 15.74 -17.57 -9.84
N ASP A 115 15.19 -18.77 -9.71
CA ASP A 115 13.74 -18.99 -9.84
C ASP A 115 12.95 -18.42 -8.67
N GLN A 116 13.52 -18.44 -7.45
CA GLN A 116 12.95 -17.76 -6.29
C GLN A 116 12.91 -16.25 -6.53
N TYR A 117 14.05 -15.67 -6.89
CA TYR A 117 14.16 -14.24 -7.17
C TYR A 117 13.22 -13.78 -8.30
N LYS A 118 13.17 -14.53 -9.41
CA LYS A 118 12.26 -14.27 -10.53
C LYS A 118 10.79 -14.35 -10.10
N THR A 119 10.44 -15.31 -9.25
CA THR A 119 9.08 -15.43 -8.71
C THR A 119 8.70 -14.23 -7.87
N GLU A 120 9.58 -13.78 -6.98
CA GLU A 120 9.32 -12.61 -6.14
C GLU A 120 9.23 -11.31 -6.96
N LEU A 121 10.10 -11.11 -7.96
CA LEU A 121 9.99 -9.97 -8.87
C LEU A 121 8.67 -9.96 -9.65
N ARG A 122 8.18 -11.14 -10.10
CA ARG A 122 6.87 -11.23 -10.78
C ARG A 122 5.73 -10.79 -9.86
N LYS A 123 5.73 -11.23 -8.60
CA LYS A 123 4.73 -10.82 -7.62
C LYS A 123 4.76 -9.31 -7.36
N LEU A 124 5.95 -8.71 -7.24
CA LEU A 124 6.08 -7.26 -7.07
C LEU A 124 5.56 -6.49 -8.29
N ALA A 125 5.84 -6.97 -9.50
CA ALA A 125 5.42 -6.31 -10.74
C ALA A 125 3.88 -6.22 -10.90
N GLU A 126 3.11 -7.19 -10.39
CA GLU A 126 1.64 -7.20 -10.45
C GLU A 126 0.99 -6.02 -9.72
N ASN A 127 1.71 -5.39 -8.79
CA ASN A 127 1.24 -4.24 -8.03
C ASN A 127 1.75 -2.90 -8.56
N CYS A 128 2.66 -2.93 -9.53
CA CYS A 128 3.32 -1.75 -10.06
C CYS A 128 2.53 -1.01 -11.13
N ASP A 129 1.46 -1.58 -11.68
CA ASP A 129 0.68 -0.91 -12.75
C ASP A 129 1.56 -0.48 -13.93
N PHE A 130 2.41 -1.39 -14.41
CA PHE A 130 3.32 -1.10 -15.52
C PHE A 130 2.62 -1.06 -16.89
N TYR A 131 1.38 -1.51 -16.99
CA TYR A 131 0.64 -1.54 -18.26
C TYR A 131 0.25 -0.15 -18.77
N SER A 132 0.22 0.85 -17.88
CA SER A 132 -0.22 2.21 -18.17
C SER A 132 0.83 3.28 -17.87
N ILE A 133 2.09 2.87 -17.66
CA ILE A 133 3.14 3.76 -17.18
C ILE A 133 3.56 4.82 -18.23
N THR A 134 3.65 6.05 -17.77
CA THR A 134 4.10 7.21 -18.57
C THR A 134 5.60 7.51 -18.38
N THR A 135 6.19 8.30 -19.28
CA THR A 135 7.57 8.77 -19.15
C THR A 135 7.80 9.56 -17.85
N ASP A 136 6.84 10.42 -17.47
CA ASP A 136 6.92 11.22 -16.25
C ASP A 136 6.94 10.35 -15.01
N GLU A 137 6.15 9.28 -15.00
CA GLU A 137 6.18 8.31 -13.91
C GLU A 137 7.49 7.51 -13.85
N ILE A 138 8.05 7.11 -15.00
CA ILE A 138 9.38 6.45 -15.03
C ILE A 138 10.43 7.39 -14.43
N LEU A 139 10.42 8.67 -14.82
CA LEU A 139 11.35 9.66 -14.29
C LEU A 139 11.14 9.89 -12.79
N ARG A 140 9.89 10.05 -12.34
CA ARG A 140 9.50 10.12 -10.93
C ARG A 140 10.07 8.94 -10.14
N ASP A 141 9.82 7.73 -10.60
CA ASP A 141 10.25 6.50 -9.90
C ASP A 141 11.78 6.41 -9.85
N ARG A 142 12.47 6.84 -10.92
CA ARG A 142 13.93 6.90 -10.93
C ARG A 142 14.49 7.95 -9.97
N LEU A 143 13.84 9.11 -9.86
CA LEU A 143 14.20 10.16 -8.91
C LEU A 143 14.03 9.68 -7.46
N ILE A 144 12.89 9.06 -7.12
CA ILE A 144 12.64 8.49 -5.79
C ILE A 144 13.71 7.46 -5.43
N PHE A 145 14.03 6.57 -6.39
CA PHE A 145 15.04 5.53 -6.17
C PHE A 145 16.45 6.13 -5.97
N GLY A 146 16.82 7.11 -6.80
CA GLY A 146 18.16 7.68 -6.85
C GLY A 146 18.44 8.82 -5.86
N ILE A 147 17.41 9.43 -5.25
CA ILE A 147 17.60 10.56 -4.33
C ILE A 147 18.41 10.12 -3.11
N ARG A 148 19.38 10.94 -2.70
CA ARG A 148 20.30 10.60 -1.60
C ARG A 148 19.67 10.81 -0.22
N ASP A 149 18.86 11.85 -0.08
CA ASP A 149 18.22 12.19 1.19
C ASP A 149 17.08 11.21 1.50
N GLY A 150 17.28 10.42 2.55
CA GLY A 150 16.29 9.43 3.02
C GLY A 150 14.99 10.07 3.52
N LYS A 151 15.04 11.26 4.12
CA LYS A 151 13.85 11.97 4.61
C LYS A 151 13.01 12.47 3.44
N VAL A 152 13.64 12.96 2.39
CA VAL A 152 12.94 13.35 1.16
C VAL A 152 12.33 12.13 0.50
N ARG A 153 13.07 11.03 0.38
CA ARG A 153 12.53 9.77 -0.15
C ARG A 153 11.31 9.30 0.64
N GLU A 154 11.39 9.30 1.97
CA GLU A 154 10.27 8.94 2.83
C GLU A 154 9.06 9.85 2.59
N ARG A 155 9.27 11.17 2.49
CA ARG A 155 8.20 12.14 2.21
C ARG A 155 7.52 11.86 0.87
N LEU A 156 8.30 11.60 -0.18
CA LEU A 156 7.79 11.24 -1.52
C LEU A 156 6.96 9.96 -1.47
N LEU A 157 7.47 8.93 -0.79
CA LEU A 157 6.80 7.62 -0.69
C LEU A 157 5.51 7.64 0.16
N ARG A 158 5.24 8.71 0.92
CA ARG A 158 3.95 8.88 1.62
C ARG A 158 2.82 9.34 0.69
N GLU A 159 3.15 9.88 -0.48
CA GLU A 159 2.17 10.40 -1.44
C GLU A 159 1.68 9.26 -2.36
N SER A 160 0.45 8.77 -2.15
CA SER A 160 -0.10 7.64 -2.92
C SER A 160 -0.38 7.97 -4.39
N GLN A 161 -0.58 9.26 -4.71
CA GLN A 161 -0.86 9.80 -6.05
C GLN A 161 0.25 10.78 -6.50
N LEU A 162 1.50 10.45 -6.21
CA LEU A 162 2.63 11.33 -6.49
C LEU A 162 2.83 11.54 -8.00
N THR A 163 2.85 12.81 -8.44
CA THR A 163 3.20 13.20 -9.81
C THR A 163 4.67 13.62 -9.90
N LEU A 164 5.20 13.70 -11.13
CA LEU A 164 6.55 14.24 -11.36
C LEU A 164 6.65 15.70 -10.90
N GLU A 165 5.66 16.53 -11.23
CA GLU A 165 5.57 17.92 -10.78
C GLU A 165 5.62 18.02 -9.24
N LYS A 166 4.84 17.18 -8.54
CA LYS A 166 4.86 17.18 -7.07
C LYS A 166 6.19 16.70 -6.49
N THR A 167 6.86 15.78 -7.19
CA THR A 167 8.20 15.31 -6.84
C THR A 167 9.21 16.45 -6.90
N ASP A 168 9.19 17.22 -7.99
CA ASP A 168 10.04 18.39 -8.17
C ASP A 168 9.82 19.43 -7.08
N GLU A 169 8.56 19.73 -6.75
CA GLU A 169 8.21 20.65 -5.66
C GLU A 169 8.81 20.20 -4.32
N ILE A 170 8.60 18.93 -3.94
CA ILE A 170 9.08 18.39 -2.66
C ILE A 170 10.61 18.41 -2.59
N CYS A 171 11.29 17.99 -3.67
CA CYS A 171 12.74 17.96 -3.72
C CYS A 171 13.34 19.38 -3.60
N ARG A 172 12.88 20.33 -4.42
CA ARG A 172 13.40 21.71 -4.42
C ARG A 172 13.10 22.44 -3.12
N ALA A 173 11.93 22.21 -2.53
CA ALA A 173 11.59 22.77 -1.22
C ALA A 173 12.52 22.24 -0.12
N SER A 174 12.86 20.95 -0.16
CA SER A 174 13.81 20.36 0.79
C SER A 174 15.22 20.91 0.63
N GLU A 175 15.69 21.07 -0.61
CA GLU A 175 17.01 21.67 -0.90
C GLU A 175 17.08 23.13 -0.42
N SER A 176 16.03 23.91 -0.70
CA SER A 176 15.93 25.31 -0.26
C SER A 176 15.94 25.41 1.26
N THR A 177 15.15 24.56 1.94
CA THR A 177 15.11 24.51 3.41
C THR A 177 16.46 24.11 3.99
N ALA A 178 17.13 23.11 3.40
CA ALA A 178 18.46 22.69 3.85
C ALA A 178 19.51 23.79 3.69
N SER A 179 19.39 24.63 2.64
CA SER A 179 20.25 25.81 2.47
C SER A 179 19.97 26.87 3.54
N GLN A 180 18.70 27.24 3.72
CA GLN A 180 18.28 28.26 4.69
C GLN A 180 18.63 27.87 6.13
N MET A 181 18.50 26.58 6.49
CA MET A 181 18.84 26.09 7.83
C MET A 181 20.34 26.17 8.14
N LYS A 182 21.21 26.10 7.12
CA LYS A 182 22.65 26.33 7.32
C LYS A 182 22.91 27.79 7.72
N GLU A 183 22.28 28.74 7.04
CA GLU A 183 22.41 30.17 7.36
C GLU A 183 21.91 30.48 8.78
N VAL A 184 20.80 29.87 9.20
CA VAL A 184 20.28 30.02 10.58
C VAL A 184 21.27 29.46 11.62
N SER A 185 21.81 28.27 11.37
CA SER A 185 22.76 27.62 12.29
C SER A 185 24.08 28.38 12.39
N ASP A 186 24.56 28.92 11.27
CA ASP A 186 25.77 29.75 11.23
C ASP A 186 25.55 31.07 11.99
N GLY A 187 24.37 31.69 11.86
CA GLY A 187 24.00 32.92 12.60
C GLY A 187 23.87 32.73 14.12
N GLU A 188 23.37 31.58 14.58
CA GLU A 188 23.27 31.27 16.02
C GLU A 188 24.65 31.12 16.67
N SER A 189 25.61 30.50 15.97
CA SER A 189 26.98 30.30 16.46
C SER A 189 27.76 31.62 16.65
N VAL A 190 27.48 32.64 15.83
CA VAL A 190 28.10 33.96 15.94
C VAL A 190 27.53 34.75 17.13
N SER A 191 26.21 34.64 17.39
CA SER A 191 25.58 35.34 18.53
C SER A 191 26.03 34.81 19.89
N ALA A 192 26.31 33.50 20.00
CA ALA A 192 26.80 32.88 21.22
C ALA A 192 28.21 33.39 21.58
N PHE A 193 29.10 33.53 20.59
CA PHE A 193 30.46 34.06 20.77
C PHE A 193 30.47 35.54 21.20
N GLU A 194 29.57 36.37 20.68
CA GLU A 194 29.47 37.78 21.09
C GLU A 194 28.94 37.95 22.53
N SER A 195 28.06 37.04 22.97
CA SER A 195 27.51 37.06 24.33
C SER A 195 28.54 36.68 25.41
N GLU A 196 29.43 35.72 25.13
CA GLU A 196 30.52 35.34 26.06
C GLU A 196 31.63 36.39 26.14
N THR A 197 31.88 37.11 25.04
CA THR A 197 32.95 38.13 25.00
C THR A 197 32.56 39.40 25.77
N LYS A 198 31.27 39.76 25.80
CA LYS A 198 30.76 40.91 26.58
C LYS A 198 30.61 40.64 28.08
N ALA A 199 30.48 39.38 28.51
CA ALA A 199 30.37 39.02 29.92
C ALA A 199 31.73 38.97 30.66
N ARG A 200 32.85 39.18 29.95
CA ARG A 200 34.23 39.13 30.47
C ARG A 200 34.93 40.50 30.59
N CYS A 201 34.23 41.60 30.30
CA CYS A 201 34.73 42.97 30.47
C CYS A 201 34.07 43.66 31.67
#